data_AF-G7P1Y0-F1
#
_entry.id   AF-G7P1Y0-F1
#
_cell.length_a   1.000
_cell.length_b   1.000
_cell.length_c   1.000
_cell.angle_alpha   90.00
_cell.angle_beta   90.00
_cell.angle_gamma   90.00
#
_symmetry.space_group_name_H-M   'P 1'
#
loop_
_entity.id
_entity.type
_entity.pdbx_description
1 polymer ?
#
loop_
_entity_poly.entity_id
_entity_poly.type
_entity_poly.pdbx_seq_one_letter_code
_entity_poly.pdbx_strand_id
1 'polypeptide(L)'
;MSEQRLYYIDLKKSRSILKCIQFYADESYNLMFEVPLDVSLSNSGFKLVNFGCDYHQDREKLSKHLTLCVFTNRTGSLCVCYSPKCASWEQITYSVFYIHKGHSKTFTTSLENVGSHVTKGITFLNLDYYVAVYLPGHFFHLLNVQHPDLICHSLFLTGNNEMIDMLPHCPLQSLSGSLVLDCCSGKLYRALLSQSSLLQLLQNTRLDCEKMAALHCALYCGQGTRFLEGQIIQWISENVSACHSFDLIQEFIIASSYWSVYSETSNMDKLLPHSSVLTWNTEIPGITLVTEDIALPFMKV
;
A
#
# COMPACT_ATOMS: atom_id res chain seq x y z
N MET A 1 -26.70 -6.89 -4.79
CA MET A 1 -26.36 -5.73 -3.94
C MET A 1 -25.05 -6.05 -3.24
N SER A 2 -24.09 -5.13 -3.25
CA SER A 2 -22.80 -5.37 -2.58
C SER A 2 -23.02 -5.38 -1.06
N GLU A 3 -22.65 -6.47 -0.43
CA GLU A 3 -22.48 -6.59 1.02
C GLU A 3 -21.75 -5.36 1.59
N GLN A 4 -22.33 -4.73 2.62
CA GLN A 4 -21.73 -3.58 3.31
C GLN A 4 -21.02 -4.06 4.57
N ARG A 5 -19.72 -3.79 4.66
CA ARG A 5 -18.88 -4.14 5.82
C ARG A 5 -18.49 -2.90 6.59
N LEU A 6 -18.51 -3.00 7.91
CA LEU A 6 -18.03 -1.96 8.82
C LEU A 6 -16.87 -2.49 9.65
N TYR A 7 -15.76 -1.75 9.58
CA TYR A 7 -14.58 -2.02 10.37
C TYR A 7 -14.50 -1.04 11.53
N TYR A 8 -14.25 -1.55 12.72
CA TYR A 8 -14.07 -0.72 13.90
C TYR A 8 -13.05 -1.32 14.87
N ILE A 9 -12.44 -0.45 15.66
CA ILE A 9 -11.55 -0.84 16.75
C ILE A 9 -12.31 -0.76 18.07
N ASP A 10 -12.29 -1.87 18.80
CA ASP A 10 -12.69 -1.99 20.20
C ASP A 10 -11.44 -1.85 21.08
N LEU A 11 -11.34 -0.74 21.81
CA LEU A 11 -10.19 -0.43 22.66
C LEU A 11 -10.42 -1.01 24.06
N LYS A 12 -9.88 -2.21 24.29
CA LYS A 12 -9.82 -2.80 25.64
C LYS A 12 -8.58 -2.29 26.37
N LYS A 13 -8.63 -2.24 27.71
CA LYS A 13 -7.58 -1.67 28.59
C LYS A 13 -6.14 -2.11 28.27
N SER A 14 -5.93 -3.26 27.63
CA SER A 14 -4.61 -3.80 27.29
C SER A 14 -4.38 -4.08 25.80
N ARG A 15 -5.40 -4.05 24.95
CA ARG A 15 -5.30 -4.44 23.53
C ARG A 15 -6.35 -3.75 22.66
N SER A 16 -5.92 -3.33 21.47
CA SER A 16 -6.80 -2.87 20.40
C SER A 16 -7.31 -4.08 19.62
N ILE A 17 -8.62 -4.21 19.45
CA ILE A 17 -9.21 -5.34 18.69
C ILE A 17 -9.93 -4.78 17.47
N LEU A 18 -9.48 -5.16 16.27
CA LEU A 18 -10.22 -4.90 15.04
C LEU A 18 -11.37 -5.89 14.91
N LYS A 19 -12.54 -5.36 14.59
CA LYS A 19 -13.76 -6.12 14.35
C LYS A 19 -14.37 -5.73 13.01
N CYS A 20 -14.98 -6.71 12.36
CA CYS A 20 -15.70 -6.52 11.11
C CYS A 20 -17.15 -6.97 11.28
N ILE A 21 -18.10 -6.08 11.00
CA ILE A 21 -19.52 -6.40 10.92
C ILE A 21 -19.94 -6.45 9.46
N GLN A 22 -20.70 -7.48 9.09
CA GLN A 22 -21.39 -7.60 7.81
C GLN A 22 -22.86 -7.24 8.01
N PHE A 23 -23.36 -6.29 7.22
CA PHE A 23 -24.79 -5.95 7.16
C PHE A 23 -25.45 -6.66 5.98
N TYR A 24 -26.69 -7.10 6.19
CA TYR A 24 -27.51 -7.74 5.18
C TYR A 24 -28.71 -6.86 4.82
N ALA A 25 -29.37 -7.19 3.70
CA ALA A 25 -30.49 -6.40 3.18
C ALA A 25 -31.77 -6.52 4.05
N ASP A 26 -31.84 -7.54 4.90
CA ASP A 26 -32.93 -7.79 5.83
C ASP A 26 -32.72 -7.10 7.20
N GLU A 27 -31.82 -6.11 7.25
CA GLU A 27 -31.44 -5.35 8.45
C GLU A 27 -30.71 -6.19 9.53
N SER A 28 -30.46 -7.47 9.26
CA SER A 28 -29.62 -8.29 10.13
C SER A 28 -28.15 -7.93 9.97
N TYR A 29 -27.35 -8.25 11.00
CA TYR A 29 -25.91 -8.10 10.95
C TYR A 29 -25.22 -9.24 11.67
N ASN A 30 -24.06 -9.64 11.15
CA ASN A 30 -23.17 -10.60 11.79
C ASN A 30 -21.82 -9.95 12.08
N LEU A 31 -21.30 -10.18 13.28
CA LEU A 31 -19.88 -10.00 13.53
C LEU A 31 -19.16 -11.10 12.76
N MET A 32 -18.28 -10.75 11.82
CA MET A 32 -17.60 -11.70 10.93
C MET A 32 -16.30 -12.21 11.55
N PHE A 33 -15.52 -11.30 12.14
CA PHE A 33 -14.26 -11.66 12.78
C PHE A 33 -13.82 -10.65 13.83
N GLU A 34 -12.91 -11.10 14.69
CA GLU A 34 -12.14 -10.27 15.62
C GLU A 34 -10.65 -10.58 15.46
N VAL A 35 -9.80 -9.57 15.40
CA VAL A 35 -8.34 -9.74 15.37
C VAL A 35 -7.67 -8.74 16.33
N PRO A 36 -6.86 -9.20 17.29
CA PRO A 36 -6.10 -8.28 18.12
C PRO A 36 -5.00 -7.62 17.29
N LEU A 37 -4.91 -6.30 17.40
CA LEU A 37 -3.85 -5.49 16.81
C LEU A 37 -2.98 -4.99 17.95
N ASP A 38 -1.67 -5.21 17.86
CA ASP A 38 -0.71 -4.66 18.82
C ASP A 38 -0.40 -3.19 18.48
N VAL A 39 -1.42 -2.35 18.59
CA VAL A 39 -1.33 -0.91 18.30
C VAL A 39 -1.77 -0.09 19.50
N SER A 40 -0.95 0.90 19.84
CA SER A 40 -1.21 1.85 20.91
C SER A 40 -2.08 3.00 20.42
N LEU A 41 -3.40 2.93 20.67
CA LEU A 41 -4.34 3.98 20.34
C LEU A 41 -4.68 4.79 21.59
N SER A 42 -4.56 6.12 21.52
CA SER A 42 -4.47 7.00 22.69
C SER A 42 -5.81 7.35 23.37
N ASN A 43 -6.94 6.76 22.96
CA ASN A 43 -8.25 7.07 23.52
C ASN A 43 -8.93 5.78 24.00
N SER A 44 -9.72 5.83 25.07
CA SER A 44 -10.60 4.72 25.43
C SER A 44 -11.90 4.84 24.63
N GLY A 45 -12.38 3.75 24.03
CA GLY A 45 -13.67 3.73 23.33
C GLY A 45 -13.67 3.03 21.97
N PHE A 46 -14.74 3.28 21.22
CA PHE A 46 -15.02 2.73 19.90
C PHE A 46 -14.51 3.68 18.81
N LYS A 47 -13.78 3.18 17.82
CA LYS A 47 -13.30 3.98 16.69
C LYS A 47 -13.69 3.32 15.36
N LEU A 48 -14.44 4.05 14.53
CA LEU A 48 -14.74 3.63 13.16
C LEU A 48 -13.50 3.77 12.29
N VAL A 49 -13.33 2.83 11.35
CA VAL A 49 -12.22 2.81 10.41
C VAL A 49 -12.73 3.01 9.00
N ASN A 50 -12.06 3.86 8.22
CA ASN A 50 -12.42 4.21 6.83
C ASN A 50 -13.84 4.79 6.63
N PHE A 51 -14.44 5.33 7.69
CA PHE A 51 -15.83 5.79 7.62
C PHE A 51 -15.99 7.22 7.07
N GLY A 52 -14.89 7.91 6.73
CA GLY A 52 -14.96 9.26 6.18
C GLY A 52 -15.23 10.36 7.21
N CYS A 53 -15.97 10.05 8.27
CA CYS A 53 -16.47 10.99 9.26
C CYS A 53 -16.19 10.49 10.68
N ASP A 54 -15.37 11.22 11.44
CA ASP A 54 -15.34 11.07 12.90
C ASP A 54 -16.42 11.99 13.51
N TYR A 55 -17.18 11.47 14.47
CA TYR A 55 -18.30 12.16 15.12
C TYR A 55 -17.81 13.46 15.77
N HIS A 56 -18.22 14.60 15.21
CA HIS A 56 -18.27 15.98 15.71
C HIS A 56 -17.33 16.46 16.84
N GLN A 57 -16.76 17.67 16.60
CA GLN A 57 -16.19 18.70 17.51
C GLN A 57 -14.67 18.85 17.66
N ASP A 58 -13.84 17.87 17.33
CA ASP A 58 -12.38 18.01 17.51
C ASP A 58 -11.61 18.35 16.21
N ARG A 59 -12.20 19.13 15.30
CA ARG A 59 -11.51 19.55 14.06
C ARG A 59 -10.22 20.34 14.34
N GLU A 60 -10.10 20.94 15.52
CA GLU A 60 -8.88 21.64 15.99
C GLU A 60 -7.90 20.75 16.79
N LYS A 61 -8.31 19.56 17.27
CA LYS A 61 -7.45 18.65 18.07
C LYS A 61 -7.10 17.33 17.38
N LEU A 62 -7.87 16.88 16.39
CA LEU A 62 -7.66 15.62 15.66
C LEU A 62 -6.64 15.72 14.52
N SER A 63 -6.09 16.90 14.26
CA SER A 63 -4.99 17.11 13.31
C SER A 63 -3.65 16.51 13.76
N LYS A 64 -3.60 15.69 14.82
CA LYS A 64 -2.35 15.15 15.39
C LYS A 64 -2.26 13.61 15.29
N HIS A 65 -2.42 13.13 14.05
CA HIS A 65 -1.69 12.05 13.37
C HIS A 65 -1.71 10.64 13.97
N LEU A 66 -2.88 10.01 14.07
CA LEU A 66 -3.00 8.55 14.05
C LEU A 66 -3.82 8.15 12.82
N THR A 67 -3.15 7.68 11.77
CA THR A 67 -3.81 7.21 10.54
C THR A 67 -3.94 5.69 10.61
N LEU A 68 -5.17 5.19 10.73
CA LEU A 68 -5.46 3.75 10.68
C LEU A 68 -6.46 3.51 9.55
N CYS A 69 -6.10 2.64 8.61
CA CYS A 69 -6.93 2.29 7.46
C CYS A 69 -7.06 0.78 7.30
N VAL A 70 -8.22 0.30 6.85
CA VAL A 70 -8.44 -1.12 6.53
C VAL A 70 -8.69 -1.28 5.04
N PHE A 71 -7.84 -2.01 4.32
CA PHE A 71 -8.04 -2.25 2.90
C PHE A 71 -8.39 -3.70 2.62
N THR A 72 -9.31 -3.86 1.69
CA THR A 72 -9.72 -5.15 1.13
C THR A 72 -9.72 -5.07 -0.37
N ASN A 73 -9.47 -6.21 -1.01
CA ASN A 73 -9.57 -6.35 -2.46
C ASN A 73 -10.46 -7.54 -2.84
N ARG A 74 -10.69 -7.69 -4.14
CA ARG A 74 -11.58 -8.74 -4.68
C ARG A 74 -11.00 -10.15 -4.60
N THR A 75 -9.68 -10.27 -4.47
CA THR A 75 -8.99 -11.56 -4.29
C THR A 75 -8.99 -12.03 -2.82
N GLY A 76 -9.57 -11.24 -1.91
CA GLY A 76 -9.71 -11.61 -0.50
C GLY A 76 -8.54 -11.17 0.38
N SER A 77 -7.60 -10.36 -0.12
CA SER A 77 -6.61 -9.72 0.73
C SER A 77 -7.31 -8.79 1.72
N LEU A 78 -6.86 -8.85 2.96
CA LEU A 78 -7.25 -7.96 4.04
C LEU A 78 -5.99 -7.46 4.72
N CYS A 79 -5.81 -6.14 4.77
CA CYS A 79 -4.71 -5.53 5.50
C CYS A 79 -5.15 -4.30 6.29
N VAL A 80 -4.42 -4.03 7.37
CA VAL A 80 -4.59 -2.82 8.19
C VAL A 80 -3.32 -2.00 8.08
N CYS A 81 -3.43 -0.75 7.67
CA CYS A 81 -2.33 0.20 7.64
C CYS A 81 -2.42 1.10 8.86
N TYR A 82 -1.31 1.30 9.55
CA TYR A 82 -1.24 2.04 10.79
C TYR A 82 0.00 2.93 10.80
N SER A 83 -0.19 4.21 11.09
CA SER A 83 0.89 5.13 11.41
C SER A 83 0.70 5.59 12.86
N PRO A 84 1.62 5.26 13.79
CA PRO A 84 1.63 5.86 15.11
C PRO A 84 1.85 7.37 14.99
N LYS A 85 1.52 8.08 16.07
CA LYS A 85 1.86 9.49 16.20
C LYS A 85 3.38 9.62 16.25
N CYS A 86 3.93 10.31 15.26
CA CYS A 86 5.36 10.57 15.16
C CYS A 86 5.81 11.39 16.39
N ALA A 87 6.70 10.80 17.20
CA ALA A 87 7.24 11.42 18.40
C ALA A 87 8.43 12.33 18.09
N SER A 88 9.23 11.97 17.07
CA SER A 88 10.34 12.76 16.52
C SER A 88 10.31 12.69 15.00
N TRP A 89 10.50 13.83 14.33
CA TRP A 89 10.49 13.91 12.86
C TRP A 89 11.79 13.46 12.20
N GLU A 90 12.72 12.87 12.96
CA GLU A 90 13.96 12.29 12.44
C GLU A 90 13.71 10.96 11.75
N GLN A 91 12.74 10.20 12.26
CA GLN A 91 12.35 8.89 11.75
C GLN A 91 10.84 8.79 11.69
N ILE A 92 10.35 8.22 10.61
CA ILE A 92 8.93 7.97 10.40
C ILE A 92 8.73 6.47 10.36
N THR A 93 7.81 5.99 11.20
CA THR A 93 7.45 4.58 11.29
C THR A 93 5.99 4.39 10.91
N TYR A 94 5.71 3.33 10.16
CA TYR A 94 4.36 2.83 9.92
C TYR A 94 4.36 1.32 9.81
N SER A 95 3.19 0.71 10.05
CA SER A 95 3.01 -0.73 10.03
C SER A 95 1.88 -1.11 9.09
N VAL A 96 2.05 -2.25 8.41
CA VAL A 96 1.00 -2.90 7.62
C VAL A 96 0.80 -4.30 8.16
N PHE A 97 -0.39 -4.55 8.70
CA PHE A 97 -0.82 -5.86 9.20
C PHE A 97 -1.48 -6.62 8.04
N TYR A 98 -0.84 -7.67 7.56
CA TYR A 98 -1.40 -8.55 6.53
C TYR A 98 -2.24 -9.62 7.21
N ILE A 99 -3.46 -9.24 7.63
CA ILE A 99 -4.38 -10.11 8.40
C ILE A 99 -4.60 -11.46 7.71
N HIS A 100 -4.71 -11.44 6.38
CA HIS A 100 -4.88 -12.64 5.56
C HIS A 100 -3.64 -13.54 5.46
N LYS A 101 -2.45 -13.05 5.86
CA LYS A 101 -1.18 -13.80 5.89
C LYS A 101 -0.71 -14.12 7.30
N GLY A 102 -1.31 -13.52 8.34
CA GLY A 102 -0.94 -13.78 9.74
C GLY A 102 0.39 -13.13 10.17
N HIS A 103 0.88 -12.11 9.47
CA HIS A 103 2.04 -11.33 9.89
C HIS A 103 1.83 -9.83 9.69
N SER A 104 2.66 -9.01 10.32
CA SER A 104 2.76 -7.56 10.10
C SER A 104 4.16 -7.17 9.69
N LYS A 105 4.26 -6.09 8.91
CA LYS A 105 5.52 -5.45 8.54
C LYS A 105 5.54 -4.03 9.04
N THR A 106 6.53 -3.71 9.87
CA THR A 106 6.79 -2.36 10.37
C THR A 106 7.97 -1.79 9.62
N PHE A 107 7.77 -0.63 9.04
CA PHE A 107 8.72 0.08 8.21
C PHE A 107 9.18 1.35 8.92
N THR A 108 10.49 1.61 8.93
CA THR A 108 11.04 2.87 9.46
C THR A 108 11.98 3.51 8.44
N THR A 109 11.77 4.79 8.17
CA THR A 109 12.58 5.59 7.24
C THR A 109 13.12 6.82 7.95
N SER A 110 14.37 7.18 7.68
CA SER A 110 14.93 8.47 8.09
C SER A 110 14.36 9.60 7.23
N LEU A 111 14.15 10.76 7.83
CA LEU A 111 13.76 11.96 7.11
C LEU A 111 14.98 12.86 6.90
N GLU A 112 15.59 12.81 5.72
CA GLU A 112 16.85 13.52 5.44
C GLU A 112 16.66 15.04 5.22
N ASN A 113 15.43 15.52 5.03
CA ASN A 113 15.16 16.91 4.65
C ASN A 113 14.01 17.52 5.49
N VAL A 114 14.34 18.08 6.66
CA VAL A 114 13.38 18.70 7.62
C VAL A 114 12.92 20.10 7.15
N GLY A 115 13.31 20.52 5.95
CA GLY A 115 13.12 21.86 5.43
C GLY A 115 11.75 22.16 4.83
N SER A 116 10.62 21.92 5.51
CA SER A 116 9.38 22.66 5.21
C SER A 116 8.35 22.63 6.35
N HIS A 117 7.75 23.80 6.61
CA HIS A 117 6.92 24.11 7.77
C HIS A 117 5.45 23.64 7.71
N VAL A 118 5.09 22.64 6.90
CA VAL A 118 3.74 22.05 6.92
C VAL A 118 3.81 20.53 6.76
N THR A 119 4.43 19.85 7.73
CA THR A 119 4.45 18.38 7.76
C THR A 119 3.06 17.83 8.08
N LYS A 120 2.42 17.25 7.06
CA LYS A 120 1.18 16.47 7.18
C LYS A 120 1.53 15.04 7.59
N GLY A 121 0.56 14.29 8.13
CA GLY A 121 0.79 12.88 8.48
C GLY A 121 0.93 11.99 7.24
N ILE A 122 1.38 10.74 7.45
CA ILE A 122 1.42 9.71 6.41
C ILE A 122 0.02 9.50 5.84
N THR A 123 -0.04 9.39 4.50
CA THR A 123 -1.25 9.04 3.77
C THR A 123 -1.15 7.60 3.27
N PHE A 124 -2.23 6.83 3.46
CA PHE A 124 -2.40 5.48 2.92
C PHE A 124 -3.48 5.49 1.85
N LEU A 125 -3.18 5.00 0.65
CA LEU A 125 -4.14 4.87 -0.45
C LEU A 125 -4.25 3.42 -0.90
N ASN A 126 -5.48 3.00 -1.18
CA ASN A 126 -5.77 1.70 -1.76
C ASN A 126 -5.71 1.77 -3.29
N LEU A 127 -4.87 0.94 -3.89
CA LEU A 127 -4.69 0.80 -5.34
C LEU A 127 -4.98 -0.64 -5.77
N ASP A 128 -6.05 -1.20 -5.18
CA ASP A 128 -6.55 -2.57 -5.34
C ASP A 128 -5.57 -3.65 -4.82
N TYR A 129 -4.52 -3.97 -5.57
CA TYR A 129 -3.52 -4.98 -5.19
C TYR A 129 -2.27 -4.36 -4.56
N TYR A 130 -2.20 -3.03 -4.58
CA TYR A 130 -1.16 -2.27 -3.93
C TYR A 130 -1.74 -1.34 -2.88
N VAL A 131 -0.92 -1.04 -1.88
CA VAL A 131 -1.13 0.08 -0.98
C VAL A 131 -0.02 1.08 -1.19
N ALA A 132 -0.37 2.31 -1.52
CA ALA A 132 0.58 3.41 -1.53
C ALA A 132 0.62 4.06 -0.13
N VAL A 133 1.81 4.15 0.42
CA VAL A 133 2.15 4.85 1.66
C VAL A 133 3.05 6.01 1.28
N TYR A 134 2.63 7.24 1.53
CA TYR A 134 3.46 8.37 1.17
C TYR A 134 3.35 9.53 2.15
N LEU A 135 4.43 10.29 2.19
CA LEU A 135 4.53 11.56 2.87
C LEU A 135 5.00 12.59 1.84
N PRO A 136 4.16 13.58 1.47
CA PRO A 136 4.49 14.53 0.41
C PRO A 136 5.85 15.20 0.60
N GLY A 137 6.66 15.22 -0.46
CA GLY A 137 8.01 15.79 -0.45
C GLY A 137 9.06 14.96 0.30
N HIS A 138 8.73 13.77 0.83
CA HIS A 138 9.64 13.00 1.69
C HIS A 138 9.85 11.57 1.21
N PHE A 139 8.78 10.79 1.02
CA PHE A 139 8.90 9.43 0.48
C PHE A 139 7.60 8.94 -0.15
N PHE A 140 7.74 7.91 -0.96
CA PHE A 140 6.65 7.11 -1.50
C PHE A 140 6.99 5.63 -1.43
N HIS A 141 6.13 4.82 -0.84
CA HIS A 141 6.25 3.38 -0.79
C HIS A 141 5.01 2.72 -1.40
N LEU A 142 5.20 1.90 -2.42
CA LEU A 142 4.16 1.11 -3.02
C LEU A 142 4.33 -0.35 -2.59
N LEU A 143 3.44 -0.83 -1.73
CA LEU A 143 3.46 -2.15 -1.13
C LEU A 143 2.55 -3.11 -1.89
N ASN A 144 3.09 -4.25 -2.31
CA ASN A 144 2.29 -5.36 -2.84
C ASN A 144 1.56 -6.06 -1.68
N VAL A 145 0.23 -5.91 -1.61
CA VAL A 145 -0.56 -6.52 -0.52
C VAL A 145 -1.00 -7.96 -0.79
N GLN A 146 -0.86 -8.45 -2.03
CA GLN A 146 -1.16 -9.82 -2.40
C GLN A 146 -0.02 -10.78 -2.05
N HIS A 147 1.21 -10.36 -2.37
CA HIS A 147 2.45 -11.10 -2.14
C HIS A 147 3.42 -10.28 -1.30
N PRO A 148 3.09 -10.00 -0.02
CA PRO A 148 3.90 -9.13 0.82
C PRO A 148 5.31 -9.67 1.07
N ASP A 149 5.53 -10.98 0.94
CA ASP A 149 6.83 -11.64 1.13
C ASP A 149 7.81 -11.38 -0.01
N LEU A 150 7.31 -10.99 -1.19
CA LEU A 150 8.14 -10.68 -2.35
C LEU A 150 8.59 -9.21 -2.31
N ILE A 151 9.61 -8.93 -1.50
CA ILE A 151 10.15 -7.57 -1.28
C ILE A 151 10.57 -6.90 -2.59
N CYS A 152 11.01 -7.65 -3.60
CA CYS A 152 11.35 -7.15 -4.93
C CYS A 152 10.17 -6.53 -5.70
N HIS A 153 8.93 -6.69 -5.24
CA HIS A 153 7.74 -6.03 -5.81
C HIS A 153 7.38 -4.74 -5.08
N SER A 154 8.12 -4.40 -4.02
CA SER A 154 7.87 -3.21 -3.21
C SER A 154 8.73 -2.05 -3.71
N LEU A 155 8.08 -0.99 -4.17
CA LEU A 155 8.78 0.18 -4.73
C LEU A 155 8.87 1.28 -3.68
N PHE A 156 10.08 1.59 -3.21
CA PHE A 156 10.32 2.70 -2.29
C PHE A 156 11.13 3.80 -2.97
N LEU A 157 10.63 5.03 -2.90
CA LEU A 157 11.28 6.23 -3.44
C LEU A 157 11.52 7.21 -2.30
N THR A 158 12.75 7.71 -2.19
CA THR A 158 13.16 8.75 -1.23
C THR A 158 13.05 10.14 -1.84
N GLY A 159 12.89 11.17 -1.00
CA GLY A 159 12.55 12.56 -1.33
C GLY A 159 13.41 13.26 -2.39
N ASN A 160 14.57 12.70 -2.75
CA ASN A 160 15.43 13.21 -3.81
C ASN A 160 14.94 12.82 -5.22
N ASN A 161 13.85 12.06 -5.34
CA ASN A 161 13.27 11.67 -6.62
C ASN A 161 12.25 12.72 -7.10
N GLU A 162 12.45 13.25 -8.31
CA GLU A 162 11.56 14.25 -8.94
C GLU A 162 10.09 13.81 -9.02
N MET A 163 9.83 12.49 -9.02
CA MET A 163 8.47 11.93 -8.99
C MET A 163 7.72 12.20 -7.68
N ILE A 164 8.42 12.47 -6.58
CA ILE A 164 7.79 12.74 -5.28
C ILE A 164 7.17 14.12 -5.24
N ASP A 165 7.75 15.08 -5.97
CA ASP A 165 7.18 16.43 -6.10
C ASP A 165 5.89 16.44 -6.92
N MET A 166 5.64 15.39 -7.71
CA MET A 166 4.37 15.20 -8.42
C MET A 166 3.25 14.68 -7.50
N LEU A 167 3.57 14.25 -6.27
CA LEU A 167 2.56 13.70 -5.36
C LEU A 167 1.68 14.80 -4.76
N PRO A 168 0.38 14.52 -4.53
CA PRO A 168 -0.52 15.51 -3.97
C PRO A 168 -0.08 15.95 -2.57
N HIS A 169 0.19 17.24 -2.40
CA HIS A 169 0.50 17.84 -1.09
C HIS A 169 -0.75 18.08 -0.23
N CYS A 170 -1.95 18.04 -0.81
CA CYS A 170 -3.21 18.18 -0.06
C CYS A 170 -3.48 16.93 0.79
N PRO A 171 -4.11 17.07 1.97
CA PRO A 171 -4.46 15.91 2.78
C PRO A 171 -5.51 15.09 2.02
N LEU A 172 -5.18 13.84 1.74
CA LEU A 172 -6.08 12.91 1.07
C LEU A 172 -6.67 11.94 2.09
N GLN A 173 -7.96 11.67 1.95
CA GLN A 173 -8.65 10.65 2.72
C GLN A 173 -9.03 9.49 1.82
N SER A 174 -8.47 8.31 2.12
CA SER A 174 -8.83 7.06 1.43
C SER A 174 -10.22 6.61 1.85
N LEU A 175 -11.03 6.21 0.85
CA LEU A 175 -12.38 5.69 1.01
C LEU A 175 -12.43 4.24 0.51
N SER A 176 -13.64 3.70 0.34
CA SER A 176 -13.80 2.33 -0.16
C SER A 176 -13.25 2.16 -1.59
N GLY A 177 -12.53 1.07 -1.82
CA GLY A 177 -11.81 0.83 -3.07
C GLY A 177 -10.71 1.86 -3.29
N SER A 178 -10.48 2.25 -4.55
CA SER A 178 -9.50 3.27 -4.94
C SER A 178 -10.04 4.71 -4.93
N LEU A 179 -11.14 4.97 -4.22
CA LEU A 179 -11.71 6.31 -4.10
C LEU A 179 -10.97 7.13 -3.06
N VAL A 180 -10.73 8.41 -3.37
CA VAL A 180 -9.99 9.34 -2.53
C VAL A 180 -10.69 10.68 -2.50
N LEU A 181 -10.89 11.22 -1.29
CA LEU A 181 -11.38 12.58 -1.09
C LEU A 181 -10.19 13.52 -0.88
N ASP A 182 -10.09 14.54 -1.73
CA ASP A 182 -9.21 15.67 -1.49
C ASP A 182 -9.87 16.63 -0.50
N CYS A 183 -9.34 16.67 0.72
CA CYS A 183 -9.90 17.47 1.81
C CYS A 183 -9.78 18.97 1.57
N CYS A 184 -8.88 19.44 0.69
CA CYS A 184 -8.72 20.84 0.37
C CYS A 184 -9.76 21.31 -0.66
N SER A 185 -9.99 20.54 -1.71
CA SER A 185 -10.97 20.91 -2.76
C SER A 185 -12.38 20.36 -2.53
N GLY A 186 -12.54 19.39 -1.62
CA GLY A 186 -13.79 18.65 -1.42
C GLY A 186 -14.17 17.74 -2.60
N LYS A 187 -13.24 17.50 -3.53
CA LYS A 187 -13.48 16.67 -4.72
C LYS A 187 -13.10 15.23 -4.47
N LEU A 188 -13.87 14.34 -5.09
CA LEU A 188 -13.65 12.90 -5.04
C LEU A 188 -12.97 12.45 -6.34
N TYR A 189 -11.89 11.70 -6.19
CA TYR A 189 -11.08 11.16 -7.26
C TYR A 189 -10.97 9.65 -7.16
N ARG A 190 -10.52 9.02 -8.24
CA ARG A 190 -10.07 7.63 -8.23
C ARG A 190 -8.55 7.60 -8.39
N ALA A 191 -7.86 7.03 -7.41
CA ALA A 191 -6.41 6.86 -7.46
C ALA A 191 -6.05 5.65 -8.33
N LEU A 192 -5.10 5.84 -9.25
CA LEU A 192 -4.60 4.82 -10.16
C LEU A 192 -3.10 5.01 -10.35
N LEU A 193 -2.41 3.92 -10.66
CA LEU A 193 -1.01 3.98 -11.08
C LEU A 193 -0.93 4.45 -12.53
N SER A 194 -0.11 5.46 -12.78
CA SER A 194 0.12 6.02 -14.11
C SER A 194 1.13 5.17 -14.88
N GLN A 195 0.72 4.60 -16.02
CA GLN A 195 1.60 3.82 -16.89
C GLN A 195 2.81 4.64 -17.39
N SER A 196 2.60 5.90 -17.78
CA SER A 196 3.68 6.76 -18.27
C SER A 196 4.67 7.10 -17.17
N SER A 197 4.18 7.37 -15.96
CA SER A 197 5.04 7.66 -14.81
C SER A 197 5.84 6.42 -14.39
N LEU A 198 5.25 5.23 -14.45
CA LEU A 198 5.95 3.97 -14.17
C LEU A 198 7.04 3.67 -15.21
N LEU A 199 6.79 3.93 -16.50
CA LEU A 199 7.82 3.81 -17.53
C LEU A 199 8.96 4.79 -17.33
N GLN A 200 8.65 6.06 -17.06
CA GLN A 200 9.67 7.06 -16.73
C GLN A 200 10.48 6.66 -15.50
N LEU A 201 9.83 6.08 -14.49
CA LEU A 201 10.51 5.59 -13.30
C LEU A 201 11.44 4.41 -13.62
N LEU A 202 10.97 3.43 -14.40
CA LEU A 202 11.79 2.31 -14.86
C LEU A 202 13.05 2.80 -15.61
N GLN A 203 12.90 3.84 -16.43
CA GLN A 203 14.00 4.42 -17.22
C GLN A 203 15.00 5.23 -16.37
N ASN A 204 14.53 5.90 -15.31
CA ASN A 204 15.33 6.87 -14.56
C ASN A 204 15.91 6.31 -13.26
N THR A 205 15.34 5.24 -12.71
CA THR A 205 15.82 4.62 -11.46
C THR A 205 17.19 3.98 -11.66
N ARG A 206 18.02 4.03 -10.61
CA ARG A 206 19.39 3.51 -10.67
C ARG A 206 19.51 2.16 -9.98
N LEU A 207 18.74 1.95 -8.92
CA LEU A 207 18.82 0.76 -8.09
C LEU A 207 18.07 -0.40 -8.76
N ASP A 208 18.68 -1.57 -8.75
CA ASP A 208 18.06 -2.75 -9.35
C ASP A 208 16.74 -3.12 -8.67
N CYS A 209 16.61 -2.94 -7.35
CA CYS A 209 15.35 -3.19 -6.63
C CYS A 209 14.22 -2.24 -7.08
N GLU A 210 14.54 -0.98 -7.36
CA GLU A 210 13.59 0.00 -7.87
C GLU A 210 13.16 -0.35 -9.30
N LYS A 211 14.12 -0.69 -10.17
CA LYS A 211 13.84 -1.14 -11.54
C LYS A 211 12.95 -2.36 -11.57
N MET A 212 13.24 -3.33 -10.70
CA MET A 212 12.46 -4.56 -10.55
C MET A 212 11.01 -4.27 -10.17
N ALA A 213 10.81 -3.51 -9.09
CA ALA A 213 9.48 -3.16 -8.63
C ALA A 213 8.73 -2.29 -9.65
N ALA A 214 9.42 -1.35 -10.31
CA ALA A 214 8.86 -0.50 -11.36
C ALA A 214 8.44 -1.32 -12.60
N LEU A 215 9.27 -2.29 -13.03
CA LEU A 215 8.96 -3.20 -14.13
C LEU A 215 7.68 -3.99 -13.83
N HIS A 216 7.59 -4.59 -12.64
CA HIS A 216 6.41 -5.35 -12.23
C HIS A 216 5.15 -4.50 -12.18
N CYS A 217 5.25 -3.28 -11.65
CA CYS A 217 4.14 -2.33 -11.65
C CYS A 217 3.74 -1.93 -13.08
N ALA A 218 4.71 -1.63 -13.94
CA ALA A 218 4.47 -1.19 -15.31
C ALA A 218 3.77 -2.28 -16.13
N LEU A 219 4.23 -3.52 -16.03
CA LEU A 219 3.64 -4.64 -16.74
C LEU A 219 2.24 -4.99 -16.19
N TYR A 220 2.04 -4.94 -14.87
CA TYR A 220 0.70 -5.09 -14.29
C TYR A 220 -0.25 -4.00 -14.80
N CYS A 221 0.18 -2.73 -14.78
CA CYS A 221 -0.64 -1.62 -15.23
C CYS A 221 -0.87 -1.64 -16.75
N GLY A 222 0.07 -2.20 -17.51
CA GLY A 222 0.06 -2.30 -18.97
C GLY A 222 -0.68 -3.50 -19.54
N GLN A 223 -1.37 -4.30 -18.71
CA GLN A 223 -2.14 -5.44 -19.20
C GLN A 223 -3.10 -5.03 -20.33
N GLY A 224 -2.97 -5.69 -21.48
CA GLY A 224 -3.79 -5.45 -22.67
C GLY A 224 -3.32 -4.31 -23.58
N THR A 225 -2.25 -3.57 -23.24
CA THR A 225 -1.72 -2.48 -24.07
C THR A 225 -0.41 -2.89 -24.77
N ARG A 226 -0.52 -3.44 -26.00
CA ARG A 226 0.64 -3.81 -26.84
C ARG A 226 1.68 -2.68 -27.01
N PHE A 227 1.23 -1.44 -26.95
CA PHE A 227 2.10 -0.27 -27.03
C PHE A 227 3.03 -0.13 -25.82
N LEU A 228 2.54 -0.40 -24.60
CA LEU A 228 3.37 -0.33 -23.40
C LEU A 228 4.39 -1.47 -23.37
N GLU A 229 3.93 -2.67 -23.70
CA GLU A 229 4.79 -3.84 -23.82
C GLU A 229 5.92 -3.60 -24.84
N GLY A 230 5.61 -3.03 -26.01
CA GLY A 230 6.62 -2.66 -27.01
C GLY A 230 7.64 -1.64 -26.49
N GLN A 231 7.23 -0.63 -25.72
CA GLN A 231 8.16 0.33 -25.10
C GLN A 231 9.05 -0.33 -24.05
N ILE A 232 8.52 -1.26 -23.24
CA ILE A 232 9.31 -2.01 -22.26
C ILE A 232 10.32 -2.90 -22.98
N ILE A 233 9.91 -3.63 -24.02
CA ILE A 233 10.80 -4.46 -24.84
C ILE A 233 11.91 -3.61 -25.47
N GLN A 234 11.56 -2.47 -26.06
CA GLN A 234 12.53 -1.56 -26.64
C GLN A 234 13.54 -1.10 -25.59
N TRP A 235 13.06 -0.64 -24.44
CA TRP A 235 13.93 -0.19 -23.36
C TRP A 235 14.86 -1.30 -22.86
N ILE A 236 14.34 -2.52 -22.60
CA ILE A 236 15.16 -3.67 -22.19
C ILE A 236 16.23 -3.99 -23.25
N SER A 237 15.87 -3.95 -24.53
CA SER A 237 16.80 -4.24 -25.63
C SER A 237 17.93 -3.22 -25.74
N GLU A 238 17.64 -1.95 -25.45
CA GLU A 238 18.62 -0.86 -25.41
C GLU A 238 19.46 -0.89 -24.12
N ASN A 239 18.98 -1.56 -23.07
CA ASN A 239 19.51 -1.53 -21.70
C ASN A 239 19.76 -2.92 -21.11
N VAL A 240 20.20 -3.89 -21.93
CA VAL A 240 20.36 -5.30 -21.52
C VAL A 240 21.24 -5.47 -20.28
N SER A 241 22.25 -4.61 -20.11
CA SER A 241 23.17 -4.61 -18.97
C SER A 241 22.82 -3.58 -17.89
N ALA A 242 21.60 -3.05 -17.86
CA ALA A 242 21.22 -2.01 -16.91
C ALA A 242 20.95 -2.53 -15.50
N CYS A 243 20.76 -3.83 -15.31
CA CYS A 243 20.67 -4.46 -13.98
C CYS A 243 21.88 -5.35 -13.73
N HIS A 244 22.34 -5.36 -12.48
CA HIS A 244 23.47 -6.17 -12.04
C HIS A 244 23.03 -7.41 -11.24
N SER A 245 21.87 -7.31 -10.59
CA SER A 245 21.40 -8.29 -9.60
C SER A 245 20.42 -9.32 -10.18
N PHE A 246 19.89 -9.08 -11.38
CA PHE A 246 18.93 -9.97 -12.05
C PHE A 246 18.96 -9.78 -13.58
N ASP A 247 18.41 -10.76 -14.29
CA ASP A 247 18.24 -10.69 -15.75
C ASP A 247 16.89 -10.06 -16.11
N LEU A 248 16.94 -8.87 -16.69
CA LEU A 248 15.78 -8.09 -17.13
C LEU A 248 14.92 -8.82 -18.16
N ILE A 249 15.56 -9.51 -19.11
CA ILE A 249 14.87 -10.22 -20.19
C ILE A 249 14.13 -11.41 -19.60
N GLN A 250 14.80 -12.17 -18.74
CA GLN A 250 14.20 -13.31 -18.05
C GLN A 250 13.00 -12.86 -17.22
N GLU A 251 13.13 -11.79 -16.43
CA GLU A 251 12.01 -11.32 -15.61
C GLU A 251 10.83 -10.85 -16.46
N PHE A 252 11.11 -10.08 -17.52
CA PHE A 252 10.07 -9.65 -18.45
C PHE A 252 9.34 -10.84 -19.07
N ILE A 253 10.06 -11.88 -19.50
CA ILE A 253 9.46 -13.09 -20.08
C ILE A 253 8.58 -13.80 -19.06
N ILE A 254 9.06 -14.01 -17.83
CA ILE A 254 8.27 -14.65 -16.77
C ILE A 254 6.98 -13.88 -16.52
N ALA A 255 7.11 -12.56 -16.35
CA ALA A 255 6.01 -11.68 -16.03
C ALA A 255 4.98 -11.58 -17.17
N SER A 256 5.43 -11.29 -18.40
CA SER A 256 4.57 -11.22 -19.58
C SER A 256 3.89 -12.57 -19.88
N SER A 257 4.64 -13.68 -19.79
CA SER A 257 4.08 -15.02 -20.01
C SER A 257 2.99 -15.36 -18.99
N TYR A 258 3.25 -15.11 -17.69
CA TYR A 258 2.27 -15.32 -16.64
C TYR A 258 0.97 -14.56 -16.95
N TRP A 259 1.04 -13.27 -17.26
CA TRP A 259 -0.18 -12.50 -17.53
C TRP A 259 -0.85 -12.86 -18.84
N SER A 260 -0.11 -13.28 -19.87
CA SER A 260 -0.71 -13.77 -21.12
C SER A 260 -1.62 -14.96 -20.87
N VAL A 261 -1.21 -15.89 -20.01
CA VAL A 261 -1.95 -17.12 -19.67
C VAL A 261 -3.06 -16.85 -18.67
N TYR A 262 -2.80 -16.03 -17.65
CA TYR A 262 -3.73 -15.84 -16.53
C TYR A 262 -4.74 -14.71 -16.72
N SER A 263 -4.55 -13.82 -17.72
CA SER A 263 -5.53 -12.76 -18.06
C SER A 263 -6.90 -13.30 -18.47
N GLU A 264 -6.99 -14.58 -18.84
CA GLU A 264 -8.23 -15.25 -19.24
C GLU A 264 -9.07 -15.79 -18.06
N THR A 265 -8.56 -15.72 -16.82
CA THR A 265 -9.23 -16.27 -15.62
C THR A 265 -9.62 -15.17 -14.62
N SER A 266 -10.92 -15.01 -14.34
CA SER A 266 -11.45 -13.86 -13.58
C SER A 266 -11.13 -13.84 -12.08
N ASN A 267 -10.65 -14.95 -11.53
CA ASN A 267 -10.51 -15.16 -10.07
C ASN A 267 -9.06 -15.30 -9.59
N MET A 268 -8.07 -15.17 -10.48
CA MET A 268 -6.66 -15.42 -10.16
C MET A 268 -5.88 -14.15 -9.85
N ASP A 269 -4.77 -14.34 -9.14
CA ASP A 269 -3.85 -13.27 -8.72
C ASP A 269 -3.34 -12.49 -9.93
N LYS A 270 -3.69 -11.20 -9.97
CA LYS A 270 -3.24 -10.30 -11.04
C LYS A 270 -1.81 -9.83 -10.87
N LEU A 271 -1.22 -9.98 -9.70
CA LEU A 271 0.19 -9.71 -9.48
C LEU A 271 0.99 -11.00 -9.70
N LEU A 272 2.21 -10.83 -10.17
CA LEU A 272 3.10 -11.95 -10.42
C LEU A 272 3.51 -12.57 -9.07
N PRO A 273 3.22 -13.86 -8.82
CA PRO A 273 3.50 -14.53 -7.54
C PRO A 273 4.93 -15.07 -7.42
N HIS A 274 5.74 -14.92 -8.47
CA HIS A 274 7.08 -15.46 -8.57
C HIS A 274 8.01 -14.44 -9.20
N SER A 275 9.31 -14.62 -9.03
CA SER A 275 10.32 -13.81 -9.69
C SER A 275 11.49 -14.71 -10.10
N SER A 276 12.23 -14.33 -11.14
CA SER A 276 13.53 -14.96 -11.45
C SER A 276 14.51 -14.84 -10.29
N VAL A 277 14.31 -13.85 -9.42
CA VAL A 277 15.12 -13.66 -8.22
C VAL A 277 14.53 -14.48 -7.07
N LEU A 278 15.05 -15.70 -6.90
CA LEU A 278 14.63 -16.66 -5.88
C LEU A 278 14.73 -16.12 -4.44
N THR A 279 15.70 -15.25 -4.17
CA THR A 279 15.93 -14.68 -2.84
C THR A 279 16.44 -13.24 -2.96
N TRP A 280 15.56 -12.31 -3.30
CA TRP A 280 15.85 -10.89 -3.09
C TRP A 280 15.76 -10.59 -1.59
N ASN A 281 16.79 -11.00 -0.84
CA ASN A 281 16.87 -10.83 0.61
C ASN A 281 17.57 -9.52 1.02
N THR A 282 17.88 -8.66 0.06
CA THR A 282 18.52 -7.38 0.35
C THR A 282 17.49 -6.37 0.84
N GLU A 283 17.90 -5.59 1.84
CA GLU A 283 17.13 -4.47 2.36
C GLU A 283 16.84 -3.45 1.25
N ILE A 284 15.66 -2.84 1.26
CA ILE A 284 15.34 -1.73 0.37
C ILE A 284 16.09 -0.50 0.90
N PRO A 285 16.95 0.15 0.10
CA PRO A 285 17.70 1.31 0.58
C PRO A 285 16.80 2.43 1.11
N GLY A 286 17.16 2.99 2.25
CA GLY A 286 16.42 4.09 2.90
C GLY A 286 15.26 3.65 3.80
N ILE A 287 14.95 2.35 3.89
CA ILE A 287 13.89 1.84 4.75
C ILE A 287 14.32 0.58 5.49
N THR A 288 14.08 0.55 6.80
CA THR A 288 14.26 -0.66 7.62
C THR A 288 12.92 -1.36 7.77
N LEU A 289 12.96 -2.70 7.76
CA LEU A 289 11.79 -3.56 7.82
C LEU A 289 11.92 -4.54 8.99
N VAL A 290 10.88 -4.58 9.83
CA VAL A 290 10.68 -5.61 10.85
C VAL A 290 9.43 -6.39 10.53
N THR A 291 9.50 -7.72 10.52
CA THR A 291 8.35 -8.60 10.32
C THR A 291 8.04 -9.33 11.63
N GLU A 292 6.76 -9.35 12.00
CA GLU A 292 6.28 -9.99 13.23
C GLU A 292 5.05 -10.84 12.93
N ASP A 293 4.97 -12.02 13.54
CA ASP A 293 3.77 -12.84 13.47
C ASP A 293 2.64 -12.19 14.27
N ILE A 294 1.42 -12.26 13.73
CA ILE A 294 0.22 -11.74 14.38
C ILE A 294 -0.82 -12.83 14.53
N ALA A 295 -1.73 -12.64 15.48
CA ALA A 295 -2.85 -13.55 15.63
C ALA A 295 -3.71 -13.56 14.35
N LEU A 296 -4.09 -14.75 13.90
CA LEU A 296 -5.05 -14.91 12.82
C LEU A 296 -6.44 -14.42 13.25
N PRO A 297 -7.26 -13.91 12.29
CA PRO A 297 -8.60 -13.45 12.60
C PRO A 297 -9.46 -14.60 13.16
N PHE A 298 -10.07 -14.37 14.32
CA PHE A 298 -11.04 -15.29 14.89
C PHE A 298 -12.38 -15.11 14.18
N MET A 299 -12.70 -16.02 13.26
CA MET A 299 -13.95 -16.01 12.51
C MET A 299 -15.13 -16.38 13.42
N LYS A 300 -16.20 -15.60 13.32
CA LYS A 300 -17.47 -15.80 14.02
C LYS A 300 -18.45 -16.30 12.95
N VAL A 301 -18.63 -17.62 12.89
CA VAL A 301 -19.59 -18.28 11.99
C VAL A 301 -20.94 -18.37 12.70
#